data_AF-X1DR35-F1
#
_entry.id   AF-X1DR35-F1
#
_cell.length_a   1.000
_cell.length_b   1.000
_cell.length_c   1.000
_cell.angle_alpha   90.00
_cell.angle_beta   90.00
_cell.angle_gamma   90.00
#
_symmetry.space_group_name_H-M   'P 1'
#
loop_
_entity.id
_entity.type
_entity.pdbx_description
1 polymer ?
#
loop_
_entity_poly.entity_id
_entity_poly.type
_entity_poly.pdbx_seq_one_letter_code
_entity_poly.pdbx_strand_id
1 'polypeptide(L)'
;TLMDICSRFMKRSNKSDFREVIISKLESLGFIKYLGKKGFKRRYQVTEPALKTKILNEINAVLIDNQEPTKELMFLLSLLRIESNFLKIISKKLKKIAEKRMIKLVRHESIGNALQDYIDEMKEELQEAFDDILYDD
;
A
#
# COMPACT_ATOMS: atom_id res chain seq x y z
N THR A 1 -7.02 1.55 -18.48
CA THR A 1 -7.30 0.63 -17.35
C THR A 1 -6.65 1.17 -16.08
N LEU A 2 -6.88 0.57 -14.90
CA LEU A 2 -6.16 0.93 -13.66
C LEU A 2 -4.63 0.88 -13.87
N MET A 3 -4.16 -0.08 -14.67
CA MET A 3 -2.76 -0.23 -15.09
C MET A 3 -2.25 0.97 -15.90
N ASP A 4 -3.02 1.50 -16.85
CA ASP A 4 -2.63 2.70 -17.60
C ASP A 4 -2.55 3.95 -16.72
N ILE A 5 -3.42 4.02 -15.70
CA ILE A 5 -3.40 5.12 -14.73
C ILE A 5 -2.14 5.01 -13.89
N CYS A 6 -1.84 3.83 -13.32
CA CYS A 6 -0.61 3.59 -12.57
C CYS A 6 0.64 3.91 -13.40
N SER A 7 0.75 3.34 -14.62
CA SER A 7 1.91 3.52 -15.52
C SER A 7 2.14 4.99 -15.90
N ARG A 8 1.09 5.74 -16.27
CA ARG A 8 1.22 7.18 -16.59
C ARG A 8 1.54 8.04 -15.37
N PHE A 9 1.11 7.65 -14.18
CA PHE A 9 1.37 8.39 -12.95
C PHE A 9 2.80 8.20 -12.45
N MET A 10 3.36 6.99 -12.59
CA MET A 10 4.69 6.67 -12.06
C MET A 10 5.82 7.26 -12.90
N LYS A 11 5.62 7.43 -14.22
CA LYS A 11 6.56 8.18 -15.08
C LYS A 11 6.75 9.66 -14.70
N ARG A 12 5.95 10.21 -13.78
CA ARG A 12 5.94 11.65 -13.46
C ARG A 12 6.29 12.03 -12.02
N SER A 13 6.40 11.09 -11.08
CA SER A 13 6.47 11.46 -9.65
C SER A 13 7.78 11.06 -8.99
N ASN A 14 8.46 12.01 -8.35
CA ASN A 14 9.37 11.70 -7.25
C ASN A 14 8.55 11.12 -6.08
N LYS A 15 9.11 10.22 -5.25
CA LYS A 15 8.40 9.58 -4.11
C LYS A 15 7.66 10.58 -3.18
N SER A 16 8.13 11.84 -3.14
CA SER A 16 7.49 12.97 -2.46
C SER A 16 6.10 13.30 -3.03
N ASP A 17 5.99 13.40 -4.36
CA ASP A 17 4.82 13.93 -5.07
C ASP A 17 3.68 12.92 -5.06
N PHE A 18 3.99 11.62 -5.14
CA PHE A 18 2.99 10.56 -5.10
C PHE A 18 2.21 10.56 -3.77
N ARG A 19 2.94 10.70 -2.66
CA ARG A 19 2.33 10.78 -1.33
C ARG A 19 1.43 12.01 -1.21
N GLU A 20 1.85 13.14 -1.76
CA GLU A 20 1.05 14.36 -1.75
C GLU A 20 -0.23 14.23 -2.58
N VAL A 21 -0.15 13.60 -3.76
CA VAL A 21 -1.34 13.34 -4.58
C VAL A 21 -2.33 12.43 -3.87
N ILE A 22 -1.87 11.34 -3.25
CA ILE A 22 -2.76 10.44 -2.49
C ILE A 22 -3.42 11.19 -1.33
N ILE A 23 -2.64 11.93 -0.55
CA ILE A 23 -3.17 12.70 0.59
C ILE A 23 -4.20 13.73 0.11
N SER A 24 -3.88 14.49 -0.92
CA SER A 24 -4.78 15.48 -1.51
C SER A 24 -6.09 14.82 -1.99
N LYS A 25 -5.99 13.64 -2.61
CA LYS A 25 -7.17 12.91 -3.06
C LYS A 25 -8.02 12.43 -1.89
N LEU A 26 -7.42 11.83 -0.86
CA LEU A 26 -8.13 11.38 0.34
C LEU A 26 -8.81 12.54 1.08
N GLU A 27 -8.17 13.72 1.10
CA GLU A 27 -8.77 14.93 1.67
C GLU A 27 -9.94 15.43 0.82
N SER A 28 -9.80 15.46 -0.52
CA SER A 28 -10.89 15.87 -1.43
C SER A 28 -12.12 14.95 -1.36
N LEU A 29 -11.91 13.67 -1.02
CA LEU A 29 -12.97 12.68 -0.82
C LEU A 29 -13.55 12.74 0.61
N GLY A 30 -13.00 13.60 1.48
CA GLY A 30 -13.49 13.78 2.83
C GLY A 30 -13.14 12.65 3.79
N PHE A 31 -12.17 11.78 3.47
CA PHE A 31 -11.71 10.68 4.35
C PHE A 31 -10.65 11.10 5.37
N ILE A 32 -9.94 12.18 5.07
CA ILE A 32 -9.01 12.82 6.00
C ILE A 32 -9.19 14.34 5.98
N LYS A 33 -8.77 14.98 7.05
CA LYS A 33 -8.71 16.44 7.18
C LYS A 33 -7.32 16.86 7.60
N TYR A 34 -6.72 17.81 6.88
CA TYR A 34 -5.45 18.40 7.27
C TYR A 34 -5.60 19.27 8.54
N LEU A 35 -4.72 19.06 9.51
CA LEU A 35 -4.70 19.75 10.82
C LEU A 35 -3.51 20.71 10.96
N GLY A 36 -2.85 21.07 9.85
CA GLY A 36 -1.64 21.89 9.87
C GLY A 36 -0.36 21.10 10.15
N LYS A 37 0.72 21.82 10.45
CA LYS A 37 2.05 21.26 10.78
C LYS A 37 2.35 21.39 12.27
N LYS A 38 3.05 20.41 12.83
CA LYS A 38 3.75 20.51 14.12
C LYS A 38 5.23 20.26 13.88
N GLY A 39 6.05 21.31 13.94
CA GLY A 39 7.41 21.28 13.40
C GLY A 39 7.40 20.96 11.89
N PHE A 40 8.26 20.04 11.45
CA PHE A 40 8.32 19.60 10.06
C PHE A 40 7.25 18.55 9.68
N LYS A 41 6.45 18.06 10.63
CA LYS A 41 5.47 16.99 10.39
C LYS A 41 4.08 17.56 10.11
N ARG A 42 3.55 17.27 8.92
CA ARG A 42 2.13 17.50 8.56
C ARG A 42 1.24 16.54 9.35
N ARG A 43 0.12 17.04 9.87
CA ARG A 43 -0.84 16.25 10.65
C ARG A 43 -2.16 16.14 9.91
N TYR A 44 -2.75 14.96 9.95
CA TYR A 44 -4.05 14.67 9.34
C TYR A 44 -4.91 13.92 10.35
N GLN A 45 -6.20 14.19 10.32
CA GLN A 45 -7.22 13.46 11.08
C GLN A 45 -8.01 12.58 10.12
N VAL A 46 -8.26 11.33 10.50
CA VAL A 46 -9.24 10.48 9.80
C VAL A 46 -10.62 10.96 10.20
N THR A 47 -11.43 11.35 9.22
CA THR A 47 -12.80 11.87 9.41
C THR A 47 -13.83 10.76 9.41
N GLU A 48 -13.53 9.61 8.79
CA GLU A 48 -14.37 8.41 8.78
C GLU A 48 -13.75 7.24 9.55
N PRO A 49 -13.78 7.26 10.90
CA PRO A 49 -13.24 6.17 11.70
C PRO A 49 -13.99 4.85 11.49
N ALA A 50 -15.28 4.91 11.13
CA ALA A 50 -16.10 3.74 10.86
C ALA A 50 -15.59 2.97 9.63
N LEU A 51 -15.22 3.66 8.54
CA LEU A 51 -14.67 3.04 7.34
C LEU A 51 -13.34 2.34 7.64
N LYS A 52 -12.47 3.00 8.41
CA LYS A 52 -11.22 2.40 8.88
C LYS A 52 -11.49 1.11 9.66
N THR A 53 -12.40 1.15 10.62
CA THR A 53 -12.76 -0.04 11.43
C THR A 53 -13.33 -1.14 10.55
N LYS A 54 -14.17 -0.82 9.56
CA LYS A 54 -14.72 -1.79 8.62
C LYS A 54 -13.62 -2.51 7.84
N ILE A 55 -12.69 -1.76 7.23
CA ILE A 55 -11.55 -2.34 6.48
C ILE A 55 -10.71 -3.26 7.39
N LEU A 56 -10.45 -2.83 8.63
CA LEU A 56 -9.71 -3.66 9.59
C LEU A 56 -10.44 -4.96 9.95
N ASN A 57 -11.77 -4.90 10.09
CA ASN A 57 -12.58 -6.08 10.37
C ASN A 57 -12.59 -7.04 9.19
N GLU A 58 -12.69 -6.54 7.95
CA GLU A 58 -12.61 -7.39 6.75
C GLU A 58 -11.24 -8.08 6.63
N ILE A 59 -10.15 -7.36 6.91
CA ILE A 59 -8.81 -7.94 6.97
C ILE A 59 -8.74 -9.05 8.03
N ASN A 60 -9.25 -8.79 9.24
CA ASN A 60 -9.25 -9.78 10.32
C ASN A 60 -10.10 -11.02 9.96
N ALA A 61 -11.26 -10.82 9.35
CA ALA A 61 -12.16 -11.90 8.96
C ALA A 61 -11.47 -12.89 8.00
N VAL A 62 -10.67 -12.38 7.06
CA VAL A 62 -9.90 -13.22 6.13
C VAL A 62 -8.66 -13.84 6.78
N LEU A 63 -7.89 -13.05 7.52
CA LEU A 63 -6.58 -13.46 8.04
C LEU A 63 -6.65 -14.30 9.31
N ILE A 64 -7.69 -14.12 10.13
CA ILE A 64 -7.87 -14.75 11.44
C ILE A 64 -9.03 -15.74 11.39
N ASP A 65 -10.19 -15.31 10.87
CA ASP A 65 -11.40 -16.13 10.85
C ASP A 65 -11.51 -17.02 9.60
N ASN A 66 -10.48 -17.01 8.75
CA ASN A 66 -10.35 -17.81 7.53
C ASN A 66 -11.49 -17.63 6.50
N GLN A 67 -12.15 -16.48 6.48
CA GLN A 67 -13.09 -16.16 5.41
C GLN A 67 -12.38 -16.09 4.06
N GLU A 68 -13.14 -16.35 3.00
CA GLU A 68 -12.66 -16.20 1.63
C GLU A 68 -12.57 -14.71 1.27
N PRO A 69 -11.44 -14.23 0.74
CA PRO A 69 -11.26 -12.84 0.39
C PRO A 69 -11.94 -12.49 -0.94
N THR A 70 -12.40 -11.24 -1.05
CA THR A 70 -12.74 -10.66 -2.36
C THR A 70 -11.49 -10.36 -3.17
N LYS A 71 -11.63 -10.10 -4.47
CA LYS A 71 -10.51 -9.75 -5.36
C LYS A 71 -9.81 -8.45 -4.91
N GLU A 72 -10.59 -7.46 -4.47
CA GLU A 72 -10.10 -6.18 -3.98
C GLU A 72 -9.31 -6.35 -2.67
N LEU A 73 -9.81 -7.22 -1.78
CA LEU A 73 -9.13 -7.50 -0.52
C LEU A 73 -7.85 -8.32 -0.76
N MET A 74 -7.86 -9.27 -1.71
CA MET A 74 -6.65 -9.96 -2.17
C MET A 74 -5.59 -9.00 -2.69
N PHE A 75 -5.98 -8.03 -3.50
CA PHE A 75 -5.08 -7.00 -3.99
C PHE A 75 -4.47 -6.17 -2.85
N LEU A 76 -5.31 -5.73 -1.89
CA LEU A 76 -4.85 -4.99 -0.72
C LEU A 76 -3.88 -5.81 0.15
N LEU A 77 -4.19 -7.09 0.38
CA LEU A 77 -3.35 -8.01 1.15
C LEU A 77 -1.99 -8.24 0.48
N SER A 78 -1.95 -8.36 -0.85
CA SER A 78 -0.71 -8.43 -1.62
C SER A 78 0.15 -7.18 -1.41
N LEU A 79 -0.42 -5.97 -1.50
CA LEU A 79 0.30 -4.72 -1.25
C LEU A 79 0.83 -4.64 0.20
N LEU A 80 0.01 -5.04 1.18
CA LEU A 80 0.40 -5.02 2.59
C LEU A 80 1.56 -5.99 2.91
N ARG A 81 1.63 -7.13 2.20
CA ARG A 81 2.75 -8.07 2.27
C ARG A 81 4.02 -7.43 1.72
N ILE A 82 3.97 -6.89 0.50
CA ILE A 82 5.14 -6.36 -0.21
C ILE A 82 5.76 -5.20 0.56
N GLU A 83 4.93 -4.28 1.03
CA GLU A 83 5.36 -3.11 1.82
C GLU A 83 5.71 -3.45 3.28
N SER A 84 5.61 -4.71 3.70
CA SER A 84 5.86 -5.16 5.08
C SER A 84 5.09 -4.37 6.16
N ASN A 85 3.98 -3.74 5.78
CA ASN A 85 3.21 -2.83 6.63
C ASN A 85 2.11 -3.55 7.43
N PHE A 86 1.80 -4.81 7.11
CA PHE A 86 0.73 -5.56 7.79
C PHE A 86 0.96 -5.71 9.31
N LEU A 87 2.21 -5.67 9.76
CA LEU A 87 2.60 -5.75 11.18
C LEU A 87 2.14 -4.56 12.02
N LYS A 88 1.83 -3.43 11.37
CA LYS A 88 1.30 -2.23 12.02
C LYS A 88 -0.22 -2.30 12.22
N ILE A 89 -0.86 -3.28 11.58
CA ILE A 89 -2.32 -3.40 11.49
C ILE A 89 -2.82 -4.55 12.38
N ILE A 90 -2.09 -5.65 12.43
CA ILE A 90 -2.44 -6.83 13.21
C ILE A 90 -1.82 -6.78 14.61
N SER A 91 -2.55 -7.24 15.62
CA SER A 91 -2.05 -7.32 16.98
C SER A 91 -0.86 -8.29 17.10
N LYS A 92 0.10 -7.99 17.99
CA LYS A 92 1.29 -8.84 18.20
C LYS A 92 0.94 -10.30 18.51
N LYS A 93 -0.16 -10.55 19.23
CA LYS A 93 -0.63 -11.89 19.60
C LYS A 93 -1.07 -12.70 18.38
N LEU A 94 -1.69 -12.06 17.40
CA LEU A 94 -2.24 -12.71 16.20
C LEU A 94 -1.28 -12.71 15.01
N LYS A 95 -0.16 -12.00 15.12
CA LYS A 95 0.84 -11.81 14.06
C LYS A 95 1.19 -13.11 13.32
N LYS A 96 1.61 -14.16 14.04
CA LYS A 96 2.06 -15.42 13.43
C LYS A 96 0.96 -16.11 12.63
N ILE A 97 -0.29 -16.03 13.10
CA ILE A 97 -1.45 -16.65 12.43
C ILE A 97 -1.75 -15.88 11.14
N ALA A 98 -1.87 -14.55 11.25
CA ALA A 98 -2.13 -13.68 10.11
C ALA A 98 -1.04 -13.78 9.04
N GLU A 99 0.24 -13.87 9.43
CA GLU A 99 1.37 -14.00 8.51
C GLU A 99 1.32 -15.30 7.71
N LYS A 100 1.04 -16.43 8.38
CA LYS A 100 0.87 -17.73 7.71
C LYS A 100 -0.30 -17.70 6.73
N ARG A 101 -1.44 -17.14 7.13
CA ARG A 101 -2.63 -17.04 6.27
C ARG A 101 -2.36 -16.12 5.09
N MET A 102 -1.73 -14.96 5.31
CA MET A 102 -1.30 -14.04 4.27
C MET A 102 -0.40 -14.72 3.24
N ILE A 103 0.65 -15.43 3.68
CA ILE A 103 1.54 -16.16 2.77
C ILE A 103 0.78 -17.18 1.95
N LYS A 104 -0.10 -17.96 2.57
CA LYS A 104 -0.91 -18.96 1.87
C LYS A 104 -1.83 -18.32 0.81
N LEU A 105 -2.39 -17.16 1.13
CA LEU A 105 -3.30 -16.44 0.23
C LEU A 105 -2.56 -15.77 -0.91
N VAL A 106 -1.52 -14.97 -0.67
CA VAL A 106 -1.00 -14.04 -1.69
C VAL A 106 0.38 -14.38 -2.25
N ARG A 107 1.11 -15.37 -1.69
CA ARG A 107 2.49 -15.68 -2.16
C ARG A 107 2.53 -16.40 -3.50
N HIS A 108 1.52 -17.21 -3.80
CA HIS A 108 1.48 -18.05 -5.00
C HIS A 108 0.35 -17.64 -5.96
N GLU A 109 -0.36 -16.56 -5.65
CA GLU A 109 -1.43 -16.05 -6.48
C GLU A 109 -0.89 -15.18 -7.61
N SER A 110 -1.52 -15.30 -8.77
CA SER A 110 -1.16 -14.57 -9.99
C SER A 110 -1.10 -13.06 -9.76
N ILE A 111 -2.06 -12.52 -8.99
CA ILE A 111 -2.11 -11.09 -8.63
C ILE A 111 -0.93 -10.69 -7.74
N GLY A 112 -0.55 -11.54 -6.78
CA GLY A 112 0.56 -11.26 -5.88
C GLY A 112 1.92 -11.27 -6.58
N ASN A 113 2.11 -12.20 -7.52
CA ASN A 113 3.31 -12.30 -8.34
C ASN A 113 3.39 -11.14 -9.35
N ALA A 114 2.32 -10.89 -10.11
CA ALA A 114 2.29 -9.79 -11.07
C ALA A 114 2.54 -8.41 -10.43
N LEU A 115 2.06 -8.19 -9.20
CA LEU A 115 2.35 -6.98 -8.44
C LEU A 115 3.82 -6.91 -7.99
N GLN A 116 4.40 -8.05 -7.60
CA GLN A 116 5.80 -8.12 -7.18
C GLN A 116 6.73 -7.84 -8.36
N ASP A 117 6.51 -8.50 -9.49
CA ASP A 117 7.28 -8.33 -10.72
C ASP A 117 7.28 -6.86 -11.14
N TYR A 118 6.11 -6.23 -11.16
CA TYR A 118 5.98 -4.83 -11.50
C TYR A 118 6.70 -3.88 -10.52
N ILE A 119 6.64 -4.17 -9.22
CA ILE A 119 7.36 -3.39 -8.21
C ILE A 119 8.88 -3.56 -8.35
N ASP A 120 9.34 -4.73 -8.77
CA ASP A 120 10.75 -5.00 -8.97
C ASP A 120 11.26 -4.35 -10.27
N GLU A 121 10.51 -4.42 -11.37
CA GLU A 121 10.75 -3.62 -12.60
C GLU A 121 10.89 -2.12 -12.27
N MET A 122 9.97 -1.58 -11.46
CA MET A 122 10.06 -0.18 -11.03
C MET A 122 11.31 0.16 -10.21
N LYS A 123 11.84 -0.79 -9.44
CA LYS A 123 13.08 -0.57 -8.67
C LYS A 123 14.30 -0.63 -9.58
N GLU A 124 14.28 -1.50 -10.58
CA GLU A 124 15.34 -1.60 -11.59
C GLU A 124 15.42 -0.32 -12.43
N GLU A 125 14.30 0.15 -12.98
CA GLU A 125 14.25 1.43 -13.73
C GLU A 125 14.73 2.62 -12.88
N LEU A 126 14.40 2.62 -11.58
CA LEU A 126 14.87 3.65 -10.66
C LEU A 126 16.38 3.56 -10.42
N GLN A 127 16.91 2.35 -10.27
CA GLN A 127 18.33 2.12 -10.04
C GLN A 127 19.17 2.50 -11.27
N GLU A 128 18.73 2.13 -12.48
CA GLU A 128 19.36 2.53 -13.73
C GLU A 128 19.42 4.05 -13.88
N ALA A 129 18.32 4.74 -13.58
CA ALA A 129 18.30 6.21 -13.61
C ALA A 129 19.21 6.87 -12.56
N PHE A 130 19.46 6.21 -11.42
CA PHE A 130 20.42 6.69 -10.42
C PHE A 130 21.87 6.42 -10.83
N ASP A 131 22.13 5.27 -11.44
CA ASP A 131 23.46 4.88 -11.90
C ASP A 131 23.90 5.77 -13.08
N ASP A 132 23.02 6.08 -14.03
CA ASP A 132 23.30 7.03 -15.13
C ASP A 132 23.66 8.44 -14.64
N ILE A 133 23.12 8.88 -13.49
CA ILE A 133 23.45 10.19 -12.88
C ILE A 133 24.84 10.16 -12.22
N LEU A 134 25.34 8.98 -11.81
CA LEU A 134 26.63 8.82 -11.13
C LEU A 134 27.82 8.60 -12.08
N TYR A 135 27.56 8.29 -13.36
CA TYR A 135 28.59 8.07 -14.39
C TYR A 135 28.84 9.27 -15.32
N ASP A 136 28.19 10.42 -15.06
CA ASP A 136 28.29 11.65 -15.86
C ASP A 136 29.21 12.72 -15.21
N ASP A 137 30.19 12.29 -14.38
CA ASP A 137 31.26 13.12 -13.77
C ASP A 137 32.59 13.01 -14.54
#